data_AF-A0A0F9XAV0-F1
#
_entry.id   AF-A0A0F9XAV0-F1
#
_cell.length_a   1.000
_cell.length_b   1.000
_cell.length_c   1.000
_cell.angle_alpha   90.00
_cell.angle_beta   90.00
_cell.angle_gamma   90.00
#
_symmetry.space_group_name_H-M   'P 1'
#
loop_
_entity.id
_entity.type
_entity.pdbx_description
1 polymer ?
#
loop_
_entity_poly.entity_id
_entity_poly.type
_entity_poly.pdbx_seq_one_letter_code
_entity_poly.pdbx_strand_id
1 'polypeptide(L)'
;MRQLAKTTEPTLDIDTLTKRLLDVAEGPNTPRKYTRRGSRDKNTNSTSSPSSSDDRDMELLRLEELLQYGGRPVALDIASLTESERKKLPWLSGPYSWSSDEVPKFFAVQADRWWDFIKWQVDNRGTEAETGDYGFPQYLEAHRRQGLRESYPQSGPEFDESTARMWESTPKYCEVPGGSFQAYQEAVKKRLASHNFAREFLLEADPRQQDTWTTWVEYLNFEYFERDRLAALLMRLEQDYINAWDKFLVVDSSRFDAFGRPLAEPDDNFGALQQRVDIFIRDTYPYRSKEPFFRHQRVLTRWILEPLSVIEAETKQRSTAKDCGQTKFPSSKKRKQAEDDEADDEESGRSLKRLKQDGASDQNAAQQPARGRPKNLTKTKTSKKGRTKISSAWPTSQLTEKYKLGLSEKPVFETKIVR
;
A
#
# COMPACT_ATOMS: atom_id res chain seq x y z
N MET A 1 -63.50 1.45 -45.48
CA MET A 1 -63.11 0.03 -45.47
C MET A 1 -61.79 -0.14 -46.22
N ARG A 2 -60.65 0.16 -45.60
CA ARG A 2 -59.31 -0.10 -46.15
C ARG A 2 -58.55 -0.96 -45.13
N GLN A 3 -57.99 -2.06 -45.61
CA GLN A 3 -57.39 -3.13 -44.82
C GLN A 3 -56.07 -2.68 -44.18
N LEU A 4 -55.90 -3.00 -42.89
CA LEU A 4 -54.66 -2.86 -42.13
C LEU A 4 -53.72 -4.03 -42.47
N ALA A 5 -52.56 -3.73 -43.07
CA ALA A 5 -51.46 -4.67 -43.20
C ALA A 5 -50.72 -4.77 -41.86
N LYS A 6 -50.64 -6.00 -41.32
CA LYS A 6 -49.82 -6.33 -40.14
C LYS A 6 -48.36 -6.43 -40.59
N THR A 7 -47.51 -5.55 -40.05
CA THR A 7 -46.06 -5.61 -40.22
C THR A 7 -45.50 -6.64 -39.24
N THR A 8 -44.92 -7.72 -39.76
CA THR A 8 -44.23 -8.76 -38.99
C THR A 8 -42.83 -8.27 -38.66
N GLU A 9 -42.46 -8.24 -37.38
CA GLU A 9 -41.09 -7.94 -36.96
C GLU A 9 -40.11 -9.04 -37.40
N PRO A 10 -38.87 -8.69 -37.79
CA PRO A 10 -37.86 -9.68 -38.15
C PRO A 10 -37.31 -10.33 -36.87
N THR A 11 -37.83 -11.51 -36.53
CA THR A 11 -37.23 -12.39 -35.52
C THR A 11 -35.83 -12.79 -35.97
N LEU A 12 -34.83 -12.39 -35.16
CA LEU A 12 -33.44 -12.77 -35.32
C LEU A 12 -33.32 -14.28 -35.17
N ASP A 13 -33.07 -14.98 -36.28
CA ASP A 13 -32.94 -16.43 -36.31
C ASP A 13 -31.60 -16.87 -35.69
N ILE A 14 -31.67 -17.30 -34.44
CA ILE A 14 -30.54 -17.75 -33.63
C ILE A 14 -29.86 -18.97 -34.27
N ASP A 15 -30.60 -19.81 -34.99
CA ASP A 15 -30.03 -21.00 -35.63
C ASP A 15 -29.16 -20.60 -36.83
N THR A 16 -29.53 -19.55 -37.57
CA THR A 16 -28.69 -18.97 -38.63
C THR A 16 -27.39 -18.37 -38.08
N LEU A 17 -27.42 -17.74 -36.90
CA LEU A 17 -26.22 -17.20 -36.25
C LEU A 17 -25.28 -18.32 -35.78
N THR A 18 -25.85 -19.35 -35.18
CA THR A 18 -25.11 -20.50 -34.64
C THR A 18 -24.45 -21.30 -35.76
N LYS A 19 -25.14 -21.44 -36.90
CA LYS A 19 -24.59 -22.09 -38.09
C LYS A 19 -23.43 -21.31 -38.72
N ARG A 20 -23.51 -19.98 -38.77
CA ARG A 20 -22.41 -19.12 -39.25
C ARG A 20 -21.18 -19.18 -38.35
N LEU A 21 -21.35 -19.32 -37.04
CA LEU A 21 -20.23 -19.45 -36.11
C LEU A 21 -19.53 -20.81 -36.24
N LEU A 22 -20.28 -21.88 -36.49
CA LEU A 22 -19.73 -23.21 -36.79
C LEU A 22 -18.96 -23.22 -38.12
N ASP A 23 -19.50 -22.61 -39.18
CA ASP A 23 -18.82 -22.51 -40.48
C ASP A 23 -17.49 -21.73 -40.40
N VAL A 24 -17.38 -20.74 -39.50
CA VAL A 24 -16.14 -19.98 -39.27
C VAL A 24 -15.09 -20.80 -38.51
N ALA A 25 -15.53 -21.74 -37.66
CA ALA A 25 -14.64 -22.62 -36.92
C ALA A 25 -14.10 -23.78 -37.79
N GLU A 26 -14.87 -24.22 -38.79
CA GLU A 26 -14.51 -25.34 -39.69
C GLU A 26 -13.84 -24.90 -41.01
N GLY A 27 -13.81 -23.60 -41.32
CA GLY A 27 -13.15 -23.07 -42.51
C GLY A 27 -11.62 -23.28 -42.50
N PRO A 28 -10.97 -23.41 -43.68
CA PRO A 28 -9.53 -23.62 -43.76
C PRO A 28 -8.78 -22.40 -43.21
N ASN A 29 -8.28 -22.54 -41.98
CA ASN A 29 -7.32 -21.64 -41.35
C ASN A 29 -6.05 -21.56 -42.20
N THR A 30 -6.06 -20.75 -43.25
CA THR A 30 -4.85 -20.25 -43.88
C THR A 30 -4.41 -19.04 -43.07
N PRO A 31 -3.30 -19.14 -42.29
CA PRO A 31 -2.85 -18.01 -41.50
C PRO A 31 -2.46 -16.90 -42.46
N ARG A 32 -3.16 -15.75 -42.42
CA ARG A 32 -2.67 -14.53 -43.05
C ARG A 32 -1.31 -14.21 -42.43
N LYS A 33 -0.23 -14.49 -43.17
CA LYS A 33 1.12 -14.01 -42.87
C LYS A 33 1.10 -12.48 -42.95
N TYR A 34 0.81 -11.83 -41.83
CA TYR A 34 1.18 -10.44 -41.63
C TYR A 34 2.70 -10.41 -41.49
N THR A 35 3.40 -10.01 -42.54
CA THR A 35 4.81 -9.62 -42.46
C THR A 35 4.91 -8.35 -41.63
N ARG A 36 5.11 -8.52 -40.31
CA ARG A 36 5.46 -7.42 -39.41
C ARG A 36 6.80 -6.85 -39.87
N ARG A 37 6.72 -5.68 -40.49
CA ARG A 37 7.83 -4.84 -40.92
C ARG A 37 8.78 -4.59 -39.74
N GLY A 38 9.98 -5.18 -39.82
CA GLY A 38 11.24 -4.75 -39.21
C GLY A 38 11.22 -4.36 -37.74
N SER A 39 11.16 -5.35 -36.84
CA SER A 39 11.71 -5.15 -35.49
C SER A 39 13.23 -5.25 -35.61
N ARG A 40 13.89 -4.12 -35.38
CA ARG A 40 15.34 -3.97 -35.35
C ARG A 40 15.90 -4.93 -34.29
N ASP A 41 16.62 -5.95 -34.75
CA ASP A 41 17.41 -6.85 -33.89
C ASP A 41 18.42 -6.02 -33.10
N LYS A 42 18.03 -5.63 -31.89
CA LYS A 42 18.97 -5.31 -30.83
C LYS A 42 19.45 -6.64 -30.28
N ASN A 43 20.59 -7.06 -30.81
CA ASN A 43 21.48 -8.02 -30.19
C ASN A 43 21.86 -7.49 -28.80
N THR A 44 21.10 -7.88 -27.77
CA THR A 44 21.48 -7.75 -26.36
C THR A 44 21.67 -9.15 -25.84
N ASN A 45 22.93 -9.49 -25.58
CA ASN A 45 23.37 -10.69 -24.89
C ASN A 45 22.38 -11.05 -23.77
N SER A 46 21.81 -12.25 -23.84
CA SER A 46 20.96 -12.84 -22.81
C SER A 46 21.62 -12.69 -21.45
N THR A 47 21.05 -11.81 -20.64
CA THR A 47 21.21 -11.83 -19.19
C THR A 47 20.19 -12.85 -18.71
N SER A 48 20.67 -13.89 -18.05
CA SER A 48 19.90 -14.94 -17.39
C SER A 48 18.65 -14.35 -16.73
N SER A 49 17.47 -14.88 -17.04
CA SER A 49 16.26 -14.59 -16.27
C SER A 49 16.53 -14.90 -14.80
N PRO A 50 16.12 -14.03 -13.85
CA PRO A 50 16.17 -14.35 -12.43
C PRO A 50 15.51 -15.72 -12.19
N SER A 51 16.18 -16.55 -11.40
CA SER A 51 15.64 -17.86 -11.04
C SER A 51 14.38 -17.66 -10.19
N SER A 52 13.37 -18.53 -10.32
CA SER A 52 12.20 -18.50 -9.41
C SER A 52 12.56 -18.70 -7.93
N SER A 53 13.78 -19.16 -7.65
CA SER A 53 14.38 -19.18 -6.31
C SER A 53 14.63 -17.76 -5.78
N ASP A 54 15.02 -16.82 -6.65
CA ASP A 54 15.35 -15.46 -6.23
C ASP A 54 14.10 -14.75 -5.71
N ASP A 55 12.98 -14.86 -6.42
CA ASP A 55 11.69 -14.27 -6.00
C ASP A 55 11.16 -14.86 -4.68
N ARG A 56 11.36 -16.16 -4.43
CA ARG A 56 10.93 -16.79 -3.18
C ARG A 56 11.71 -16.29 -1.97
N ASP A 57 13.04 -16.20 -2.05
CA ASP A 57 13.76 -15.68 -0.88
C ASP A 57 13.56 -14.16 -0.71
N MET A 58 13.13 -13.42 -1.76
CA MET A 58 12.69 -12.03 -1.59
C MET A 58 11.43 -11.96 -0.74
N GLU A 59 10.43 -12.80 -1.05
CA GLU A 59 9.20 -12.88 -0.25
C GLU A 59 9.48 -13.30 1.20
N LEU A 60 10.41 -14.22 1.44
CA LEU A 60 10.81 -14.59 2.81
C LEU A 60 11.48 -13.44 3.56
N LEU A 61 12.30 -12.63 2.90
CA LEU A 61 12.86 -11.41 3.52
C LEU A 61 11.77 -10.41 3.89
N ARG A 62 10.76 -10.24 3.03
CA ARG A 62 9.61 -9.37 3.30
C ARG A 62 8.73 -9.89 4.43
N LEU A 63 8.63 -11.21 4.61
CA LEU A 63 8.01 -11.81 5.79
C LEU A 63 8.76 -11.48 7.07
N GLU A 64 10.08 -11.69 7.06
CA GLU A 64 10.93 -11.41 8.22
C GLU A 64 10.85 -9.93 8.61
N GLU A 65 10.92 -9.04 7.62
CA GLU A 65 10.72 -7.60 7.77
C GLU A 65 9.38 -7.25 8.43
N LEU A 66 8.27 -7.82 7.92
CA LEU A 66 6.95 -7.62 8.53
C LEU A 66 6.94 -8.03 10.00
N LEU A 67 7.47 -9.22 10.32
CA LEU A 67 7.51 -9.74 11.69
C LEU A 67 8.40 -8.87 12.60
N GLN A 68 9.54 -8.41 12.09
CA GLN A 68 10.50 -7.59 12.83
C GLN A 68 9.89 -6.25 13.26
N TYR A 69 9.05 -5.64 12.41
CA TYR A 69 8.44 -4.33 12.68
C TYR A 69 6.99 -4.42 13.17
N GLY A 70 6.57 -5.57 13.71
CA GLY A 70 5.27 -5.74 14.38
C GLY A 70 4.07 -5.95 13.46
N GLY A 71 4.32 -6.07 12.16
CA GLY A 71 3.34 -6.56 11.19
C GLY A 71 3.03 -8.05 11.41
N ARG A 72 1.87 -8.49 10.93
CA ARG A 72 1.43 -9.88 11.00
C ARG A 72 1.14 -10.36 9.60
N PRO A 73 1.83 -11.42 9.15
CA PRO A 73 1.61 -11.96 7.82
C PRO A 73 0.19 -12.48 7.68
N VAL A 74 -0.36 -12.36 6.47
CA VAL A 74 -1.70 -12.90 6.17
C VAL A 74 -1.76 -14.41 6.32
N ALA A 75 -0.67 -15.09 6.01
CA ALA A 75 -0.47 -16.51 6.28
C ALA A 75 1.02 -16.77 6.47
N LEU A 76 1.38 -17.67 7.38
CA LEU A 76 2.79 -18.06 7.60
C LEU A 76 3.31 -18.98 6.49
N ASP A 77 2.44 -19.80 5.91
CA ASP A 77 2.77 -20.69 4.80
C ASP A 77 1.74 -20.56 3.68
N ILE A 78 2.09 -19.85 2.62
CA ILE A 78 1.20 -19.63 1.47
C ILE A 78 1.23 -20.80 0.49
N ALA A 79 2.27 -21.65 0.54
CA ALA A 79 2.28 -22.88 -0.24
C ALA A 79 1.23 -23.88 0.28
N SER A 80 0.86 -23.79 1.56
CA SER A 80 -0.22 -24.60 2.15
C SER A 80 -1.63 -24.18 1.73
N LEU A 81 -1.82 -22.97 1.16
CA LEU A 81 -3.14 -22.46 0.82
C LEU A 81 -3.64 -22.96 -0.54
N THR A 82 -4.89 -23.42 -0.58
CA THR A 82 -5.57 -23.73 -1.84
C THR A 82 -5.71 -22.47 -2.71
N GLU A 83 -5.86 -22.65 -4.02
CA GLU A 83 -6.08 -21.52 -4.93
C GLU A 83 -7.34 -20.70 -4.55
N SER A 84 -8.37 -21.37 -4.02
CA SER A 84 -9.60 -20.74 -3.57
C SER A 84 -9.42 -19.88 -2.31
N GLU A 85 -8.53 -20.27 -1.40
CA GLU A 85 -8.16 -19.49 -0.21
C GLU A 85 -7.25 -18.33 -0.60
N ARG A 86 -6.28 -18.57 -1.49
CA ARG A 86 -5.42 -17.54 -2.08
C ARG A 86 -6.23 -16.41 -2.72
N LYS A 87 -7.25 -16.73 -3.52
CA LYS A 87 -8.14 -15.72 -4.14
C LYS A 87 -8.92 -14.86 -3.13
N LYS A 88 -9.13 -15.35 -1.91
CA LYS A 88 -9.83 -14.61 -0.83
C LYS A 88 -8.88 -13.70 -0.05
N LEU A 89 -7.56 -13.86 -0.18
CA LEU A 89 -6.62 -13.01 0.53
C LEU A 89 -6.68 -11.58 -0.01
N PRO A 90 -6.67 -10.56 0.87
CA PRO A 90 -6.79 -9.17 0.45
C PRO A 90 -5.71 -8.79 -0.57
N TRP A 91 -4.47 -9.22 -0.36
CA TRP A 91 -3.29 -8.82 -1.14
C TRP A 91 -3.13 -9.49 -2.51
N LEU A 92 -3.92 -10.51 -2.84
CA LEU A 92 -3.81 -11.25 -4.11
C LEU A 92 -4.77 -10.75 -5.19
N SER A 93 -5.92 -10.19 -4.80
CA SER A 93 -6.98 -9.76 -5.72
C SER A 93 -7.00 -8.24 -5.95
N GLY A 94 -5.86 -7.57 -5.71
CA GLY A 94 -5.74 -6.12 -5.70
C GLY A 94 -5.10 -5.53 -6.96
N PRO A 95 -5.21 -4.21 -7.15
CA PRO A 95 -4.54 -3.48 -8.22
C PRO A 95 -3.02 -3.50 -8.13
N TYR A 96 -2.44 -4.13 -7.11
CA TYR A 96 -1.01 -4.34 -6.93
C TYR A 96 -0.50 -5.64 -7.57
N SER A 97 -1.38 -6.45 -8.19
CA SER A 97 -0.98 -7.62 -8.98
C SER A 97 -0.42 -7.16 -10.33
N TRP A 98 0.84 -6.73 -10.34
CA TRP A 98 1.52 -6.18 -11.53
C TRP A 98 2.43 -7.16 -12.25
N SER A 99 2.38 -8.45 -11.94
CA SER A 99 3.20 -9.41 -12.67
C SER A 99 2.46 -10.70 -12.96
N SER A 100 2.67 -11.20 -14.18
CA SER A 100 2.33 -12.55 -14.59
C SER A 100 3.40 -13.55 -14.18
N ASP A 101 4.27 -13.20 -13.22
CA ASP A 101 5.33 -14.08 -12.78
C ASP A 101 4.75 -15.23 -11.95
N GLU A 102 5.44 -16.37 -11.97
CA GLU A 102 4.98 -17.62 -11.35
C GLU A 102 4.85 -17.55 -9.82
N VAL A 103 5.44 -16.54 -9.17
CA VAL A 103 5.43 -16.36 -7.70
C VAL A 103 4.66 -15.09 -7.33
N PRO A 104 3.48 -15.22 -6.67
CA PRO A 104 2.75 -14.06 -6.18
C PRO A 104 3.57 -13.29 -5.12
N LYS A 105 3.60 -11.95 -5.21
CA LYS A 105 4.39 -11.07 -4.32
C LYS A 105 3.57 -10.55 -3.14
N PHE A 106 3.17 -11.42 -2.22
CA PHE A 106 2.20 -11.12 -1.17
C PHE A 106 2.79 -10.37 0.02
N PHE A 107 3.92 -10.84 0.54
CA PHE A 107 4.60 -10.21 1.66
C PHE A 107 5.27 -8.92 1.23
N ALA A 108 5.77 -8.81 -0.01
CA ALA A 108 6.27 -7.53 -0.50
C ALA A 108 5.19 -6.43 -0.46
N VAL A 109 4.00 -6.72 -1.02
CA VAL A 109 2.89 -5.75 -1.01
C VAL A 109 2.42 -5.46 0.42
N GLN A 110 2.36 -6.48 1.28
CA GLN A 110 1.97 -6.29 2.68
C GLN A 110 3.01 -5.47 3.47
N ALA A 111 4.32 -5.70 3.23
CA ALA A 111 5.41 -4.95 3.84
C ALA A 111 5.40 -3.49 3.39
N ASP A 112 5.25 -3.23 2.09
CA ASP A 112 5.15 -1.87 1.55
C ASP A 112 3.95 -1.12 2.17
N ARG A 113 2.82 -1.79 2.33
CA ARG A 113 1.67 -1.21 3.04
C ARG A 113 1.96 -0.92 4.50
N TRP A 114 2.64 -1.83 5.18
CA TRP A 114 3.02 -1.64 6.57
C TRP A 114 3.94 -0.42 6.73
N TRP A 115 4.83 -0.16 5.77
CA TRP A 115 5.61 1.07 5.72
C TRP A 115 4.79 2.32 5.42
N ASP A 116 3.80 2.26 4.53
CA ASP A 116 2.84 3.36 4.36
C ASP A 116 2.19 3.72 5.70
N PHE A 117 1.81 2.70 6.48
CA PHE A 117 1.24 2.86 7.80
C PHE A 117 2.24 3.48 8.79
N ILE A 118 3.46 2.96 8.90
CA ILE A 118 4.49 3.51 9.80
C ILE A 118 4.77 4.97 9.45
N LYS A 119 4.90 5.28 8.14
CA LYS A 119 5.06 6.66 7.67
C LYS A 119 3.86 7.51 8.07
N TRP A 120 2.64 7.01 7.90
CA TRP A 120 1.43 7.68 8.30
C TRP A 120 1.38 7.94 9.82
N GLN A 121 1.84 7.01 10.66
CA GLN A 121 1.96 7.22 12.11
C GLN A 121 2.91 8.39 12.44
N VAL A 122 4.06 8.45 11.76
CA VAL A 122 5.04 9.55 11.91
C VAL A 122 4.42 10.88 11.46
N ASP A 123 3.81 10.91 10.28
CA ASP A 123 3.22 12.12 9.71
C ASP A 123 2.05 12.66 10.56
N ASN A 124 1.33 11.82 11.33
CA ASN A 124 0.26 12.25 12.24
C ASN A 124 0.74 12.69 13.63
N ARG A 125 1.89 12.21 14.09
CA ARG A 125 2.50 12.63 15.37
C ARG A 125 3.33 13.91 15.23
N GLY A 126 3.78 14.23 14.02
CA GLY A 126 4.51 15.47 13.76
C GLY A 126 6.02 15.33 13.95
N THR A 127 6.66 16.39 14.46
CA THR A 127 8.12 16.54 14.48
C THR A 127 8.85 15.45 15.25
N GLU A 128 10.07 15.15 14.80
CA GLU A 128 11.03 14.18 15.37
C GLU A 128 11.29 14.33 16.89
N ALA A 129 10.93 15.46 17.50
CA ALA A 129 11.05 15.62 18.95
C ALA A 129 10.14 14.65 19.74
N GLU A 130 8.98 14.27 19.20
CA GLU A 130 8.00 13.39 19.87
C GLU A 130 8.15 11.93 19.45
N THR A 131 8.51 11.67 18.19
CA THR A 131 8.71 10.32 17.63
C THR A 131 10.17 9.84 17.67
N GLY A 132 11.13 10.74 17.86
CA GLY A 132 12.56 10.43 17.76
C GLY A 132 12.95 9.90 16.38
N ASP A 133 13.96 9.03 16.37
CA ASP A 133 14.49 8.33 15.19
C ASP A 133 13.59 7.13 14.76
N TYR A 134 12.27 7.32 14.73
CA TYR A 134 11.29 6.28 14.38
C TYR A 134 10.79 6.42 12.93
N GLY A 135 10.61 5.28 12.27
CA GLY A 135 10.09 5.16 10.91
C GLY A 135 11.19 5.11 9.86
N PHE A 136 11.80 6.26 9.54
CA PHE A 136 12.75 6.35 8.42
C PHE A 136 14.03 5.51 8.60
N PRO A 137 14.71 5.49 9.77
CA PRO A 137 15.90 4.67 9.94
C PRO A 137 15.63 3.18 9.78
N GLN A 138 14.50 2.69 10.30
CA GLN A 138 14.08 1.30 10.17
C GLN A 138 13.73 0.99 8.71
N TYR A 139 13.03 1.89 8.03
CA TYR A 139 12.72 1.79 6.61
C TYR A 139 13.99 1.71 5.75
N LEU A 140 14.98 2.56 6.06
CA LEU A 140 16.27 2.60 5.39
C LEU A 140 17.07 1.31 5.61
N GLU A 141 17.11 0.80 6.84
CA GLU A 141 17.76 -0.48 7.14
C GLU A 141 17.11 -1.65 6.39
N ALA A 142 15.77 -1.69 6.33
CA ALA A 142 15.04 -2.70 5.58
C ALA A 142 15.32 -2.62 4.08
N HIS A 143 15.36 -1.41 3.51
CA HIS A 143 15.72 -1.20 2.10
C HIS A 143 17.17 -1.56 1.80
N ARG A 144 18.11 -1.30 2.73
CA ARG A 144 19.50 -1.76 2.58
C ARG A 144 19.58 -3.28 2.49
N ARG A 145 18.87 -4.01 3.38
CA ARG A 145 18.80 -5.48 3.33
C ARG A 145 18.26 -6.00 2.00
N GLN A 146 17.30 -5.29 1.40
CA GLN A 146 16.78 -5.61 0.07
C GLN A 146 17.82 -5.36 -1.04
N GLY A 147 18.44 -4.18 -1.05
CA GLY A 147 19.43 -3.76 -2.05
C GLY A 147 20.74 -4.57 -2.01
N LEU A 148 21.03 -5.26 -0.90
CA LEU A 148 22.14 -6.21 -0.79
C LEU A 148 21.93 -7.49 -1.63
N ARG A 149 20.68 -7.82 -2.01
CA ARG A 149 20.33 -9.05 -2.72
C ARG A 149 19.96 -8.82 -4.19
N GLU A 150 19.25 -7.75 -4.49
CA GLU A 150 19.12 -7.29 -5.87
C GLU A 150 20.49 -6.80 -6.32
N SER A 151 20.99 -7.20 -7.50
CA SER A 151 22.33 -6.87 -8.00
C SER A 151 22.49 -5.38 -8.37
N TYR A 152 21.93 -4.47 -7.58
CA TYR A 152 22.20 -3.06 -7.61
C TYR A 152 23.44 -2.78 -6.76
N PRO A 153 24.53 -2.26 -7.35
CA PRO A 153 25.62 -1.76 -6.55
C PRO A 153 25.10 -0.53 -5.81
N GLN A 154 25.18 -0.54 -4.48
CA GLN A 154 25.59 0.57 -3.61
C GLN A 154 24.83 0.51 -2.28
N SER A 155 25.37 -0.22 -1.31
CA SER A 155 25.37 0.35 0.04
C SER A 155 26.26 1.61 -0.01
N GLY A 156 25.69 2.78 0.24
CA GLY A 156 26.43 4.04 0.16
C GLY A 156 25.53 5.28 0.26
N PRO A 157 26.11 6.48 0.36
CA PRO A 157 25.36 7.72 0.59
C PRO A 157 24.30 8.02 -0.49
N GLU A 158 24.57 7.66 -1.75
CA GLU A 158 23.63 7.86 -2.87
C GLU A 158 22.35 7.00 -2.71
N PHE A 159 22.50 5.77 -2.20
CA PHE A 159 21.38 4.88 -1.94
C PHE A 159 20.52 5.39 -0.78
N ASP A 160 21.18 5.84 0.29
CA ASP A 160 20.50 6.42 1.44
C ASP A 160 19.72 7.67 1.05
N GLU A 161 20.32 8.54 0.22
CA GLU A 161 19.66 9.74 -0.30
C GLU A 161 18.47 9.37 -1.22
N SER A 162 18.61 8.37 -2.08
CA SER A 162 17.51 7.89 -2.93
C SER A 162 16.35 7.33 -2.09
N THR A 163 16.66 6.56 -1.05
CA THR A 163 15.67 5.98 -0.14
C THR A 163 14.99 7.07 0.70
N ALA A 164 15.74 8.08 1.16
CA ALA A 164 15.19 9.27 1.81
C ALA A 164 14.22 10.01 0.87
N ARG A 165 14.61 10.23 -0.39
CA ARG A 165 13.75 10.86 -1.39
C ARG A 165 12.48 10.05 -1.64
N MET A 166 12.56 8.72 -1.70
CA MET A 166 11.36 7.87 -1.80
C MET A 166 10.44 8.06 -0.59
N TRP A 167 10.98 7.93 0.62
CA TRP A 167 10.25 8.13 1.86
C TRP A 167 9.57 9.50 1.94
N GLU A 168 10.27 10.56 1.54
CA GLU A 168 9.74 11.93 1.52
C GLU A 168 8.72 12.16 0.39
N SER A 169 8.89 11.49 -0.75
CA SER A 169 8.01 11.60 -1.91
C SER A 169 6.64 10.96 -1.69
N THR A 170 6.55 9.99 -0.78
CA THR A 170 5.28 9.37 -0.41
C THR A 170 4.36 10.46 0.16
N PRO A 171 3.18 10.68 -0.45
CA PRO A 171 2.35 11.82 -0.08
C PRO A 171 1.93 11.78 1.38
N LYS A 172 2.03 12.93 2.06
CA LYS A 172 1.62 13.08 3.46
C LYS A 172 0.10 13.15 3.55
N TYR A 173 -0.53 12.00 3.79
CA TYR A 173 -1.97 11.94 4.06
C TYR A 173 -2.21 11.85 5.57
N CYS A 174 -2.19 12.99 6.27
CA CYS A 174 -2.52 13.01 7.70
C CYS A 174 -4.03 12.89 7.90
N GLU A 175 -4.44 12.22 8.98
CA GLU A 175 -5.82 12.21 9.48
C GLU A 175 -6.29 13.63 9.81
N VAL A 176 -5.41 14.42 10.46
CA VAL A 176 -5.62 15.82 10.79
C VAL A 176 -4.41 16.64 10.34
N PRO A 177 -4.42 17.20 9.11
CA PRO A 177 -3.31 18.00 8.61
C PRO A 177 -3.01 19.19 9.51
N GLY A 178 -1.78 19.24 10.06
CA GLY A 178 -1.35 20.31 10.97
C GLY A 178 -2.00 20.30 12.35
N GLY A 179 -2.69 19.20 12.72
CA GLY A 179 -3.26 19.02 14.05
C GLY A 179 -2.21 18.62 15.09
N SER A 180 -2.55 18.78 16.37
CA SER A 180 -1.79 18.20 17.48
C SER A 180 -2.02 16.70 17.60
N PHE A 181 -1.15 15.98 18.33
CA PHE A 181 -1.35 14.57 18.63
C PHE A 181 -2.71 14.28 19.30
N GLN A 182 -3.18 15.18 20.17
CA GLN A 182 -4.51 15.05 20.77
C GLN A 182 -5.64 15.12 19.71
N ALA A 183 -5.54 16.05 18.76
CA ALA A 183 -6.51 16.13 17.66
C ALA A 183 -6.48 14.86 16.80
N TYR A 184 -5.30 14.28 16.60
CA TYR A 184 -5.15 13.00 15.93
C TYR A 184 -5.86 11.87 16.70
N GLN A 185 -5.63 11.72 18.00
CA GLN A 185 -6.31 10.72 18.83
C GLN A 185 -7.84 10.83 18.77
N GLU A 186 -8.37 12.05 18.84
CA GLU A 186 -9.81 12.30 18.72
C GLU A 186 -10.36 11.92 17.35
N ALA A 187 -9.62 12.22 16.28
CA ALA A 187 -10.01 11.85 14.92
C ALA A 187 -10.02 10.34 14.72
N VAL A 188 -9.01 9.63 15.23
CA VAL A 188 -8.95 8.16 15.21
C VAL A 188 -10.15 7.55 15.94
N LYS A 189 -10.44 8.01 17.16
CA LYS A 189 -11.61 7.55 17.93
C LYS A 189 -12.91 7.79 17.17
N LYS A 190 -13.08 8.98 16.59
CA LYS A 190 -14.26 9.35 15.81
C LYS A 190 -14.44 8.47 14.57
N ARG A 191 -13.36 8.21 13.82
CA ARG A 191 -13.41 7.37 12.63
C ARG A 191 -13.72 5.92 13.00
N LEU A 192 -13.03 5.35 13.97
CA LEU A 192 -13.31 4.00 14.45
C LEU A 192 -14.76 3.84 14.92
N ALA A 193 -15.29 4.82 15.67
CA ALA A 193 -16.69 4.85 16.07
C ALA A 193 -17.65 4.89 14.87
N SER A 194 -17.33 5.66 13.81
CA SER A 194 -18.14 5.71 12.59
C SER A 194 -18.17 4.39 11.81
N HIS A 195 -17.17 3.51 12.04
CA HIS A 195 -17.11 2.15 11.50
C HIS A 195 -17.59 1.09 12.50
N ASN A 196 -18.28 1.49 13.58
CA ASN A 196 -18.81 0.64 14.64
C ASN A 196 -17.75 -0.10 15.47
N PHE A 197 -16.52 0.42 15.53
CA PHE A 197 -15.51 -0.06 16.45
C PHE A 197 -15.65 0.67 17.78
N ALA A 198 -16.08 -0.05 18.82
CA ALA A 198 -16.46 0.51 20.12
C ALA A 198 -15.47 0.21 21.27
N ARG A 199 -14.39 -0.53 21.01
CA ARG A 199 -13.42 -0.90 22.06
C ARG A 199 -12.58 0.30 22.47
N GLU A 200 -12.24 0.37 23.75
CA GLU A 200 -11.40 1.44 24.29
C GLU A 200 -9.93 1.18 23.98
N PHE A 201 -9.20 2.25 23.64
CA PHE A 201 -7.77 2.23 23.38
C PHE A 201 -7.20 3.63 23.65
N LEU A 202 -5.88 3.69 23.88
CA LEU A 202 -5.14 4.93 24.05
C LEU A 202 -3.89 4.87 23.16
N LEU A 203 -3.75 5.80 22.24
CA LEU A 203 -2.54 5.87 21.41
C LEU A 203 -1.41 6.51 22.18
N GLU A 204 -0.21 5.97 22.03
CA GLU A 204 1.00 6.57 22.62
C GLU A 204 1.61 7.60 21.68
N ALA A 205 2.14 8.67 22.28
CA ALA A 205 2.85 9.72 21.54
C ALA A 205 4.10 9.15 20.84
N ASP A 206 4.79 8.20 21.47
CA ASP A 206 5.84 7.41 20.85
C ASP A 206 5.30 6.04 20.41
N PRO A 207 5.24 5.72 19.10
CA PRO A 207 4.75 4.45 18.60
C PRO A 207 5.47 3.22 19.19
N ARG A 208 6.72 3.38 19.64
CA ARG A 208 7.52 2.28 20.20
C ARG A 208 7.04 1.85 21.58
N GLN A 209 6.32 2.72 22.29
CA GLN A 209 5.76 2.44 23.61
C GLN A 209 4.38 1.80 23.52
N GLN A 210 3.78 1.81 22.33
CA GLN A 210 2.46 1.29 22.09
C GLN A 210 2.45 -0.23 22.08
N ASP A 211 1.47 -0.83 22.75
CA ASP A 211 1.33 -2.28 22.73
C ASP A 211 0.88 -2.80 21.35
N THR A 212 1.11 -4.09 21.11
CA THR A 212 0.78 -4.73 19.82
C THR A 212 -0.71 -4.60 19.46
N TRP A 213 -1.62 -4.71 20.43
CA TRP A 213 -3.05 -4.60 20.15
C TRP A 213 -3.41 -3.18 19.72
N THR A 214 -2.96 -2.18 20.46
CA THR A 214 -3.21 -0.76 20.15
C THR A 214 -2.61 -0.37 18.79
N THR A 215 -1.40 -0.86 18.45
CA THR A 215 -0.80 -0.65 17.11
C THR A 215 -1.65 -1.23 15.98
N TRP A 216 -2.29 -2.38 16.20
CA TRP A 216 -3.20 -2.96 15.23
C TRP A 216 -4.55 -2.23 15.16
N VAL A 217 -5.04 -1.67 16.26
CA VAL A 217 -6.20 -0.76 16.25
C VAL A 217 -5.89 0.50 15.42
N GLU A 218 -4.69 1.07 15.59
CA GLU A 218 -4.24 2.21 14.81
C GLU A 218 -4.09 1.86 13.32
N TYR A 219 -3.56 0.68 13.00
CA TYR A 219 -3.48 0.18 11.62
C TYR A 219 -4.88 -0.02 11.00
N LEU A 220 -5.85 -0.55 11.77
CA LEU A 220 -7.24 -0.63 11.32
C LEU A 220 -7.80 0.77 10.99
N ASN A 221 -7.52 1.77 11.82
CA ASN A 221 -7.93 3.14 11.54
C ASN A 221 -7.29 3.67 10.25
N PHE A 222 -5.99 3.43 10.04
CA PHE A 222 -5.30 3.81 8.80
C PHE A 222 -6.00 3.24 7.56
N GLU A 223 -6.38 1.97 7.57
CA GLU A 223 -7.07 1.38 6.42
C GLU A 223 -8.52 1.89 6.28
N TYR A 224 -9.22 2.23 7.37
CA TYR A 224 -10.48 2.95 7.27
C TYR A 224 -10.32 4.36 6.69
N PHE A 225 -9.28 5.09 7.10
CA PHE A 225 -8.96 6.40 6.55
C PHE A 225 -8.74 6.31 5.04
N GLU A 226 -7.95 5.34 4.58
CA GLU A 226 -7.68 5.12 3.16
C GLU A 226 -8.92 4.69 2.39
N ARG A 227 -9.78 3.85 2.98
CA ARG A 227 -11.06 3.47 2.40
C ARG A 227 -11.98 4.68 2.21
N ASP A 228 -12.12 5.52 3.24
CA ASP A 228 -12.98 6.69 3.21
C ASP A 228 -12.44 7.76 2.24
N ARG A 229 -11.11 7.92 2.18
CA ARG A 229 -10.42 8.77 1.20
C ARG A 229 -10.68 8.31 -0.24
N LEU A 230 -10.57 7.01 -0.51
CA LEU A 230 -10.86 6.44 -1.83
C LEU A 230 -12.34 6.56 -2.19
N ALA A 231 -13.24 6.35 -1.24
CA ALA A 231 -14.68 6.55 -1.45
C ALA A 231 -14.98 7.99 -1.88
N ALA A 232 -14.45 8.97 -1.14
CA ALA A 232 -14.61 10.38 -1.45
C ALA A 232 -14.01 10.75 -2.81
N LEU A 233 -12.87 10.14 -3.19
CA LEU A 233 -12.26 10.34 -4.50
C LEU A 233 -13.15 9.75 -5.61
N LEU A 234 -13.67 8.54 -5.44
CA LEU A 234 -14.53 7.89 -6.43
C LEU A 234 -15.82 8.68 -6.64
N MET A 235 -16.46 9.17 -5.59
CA MET A 235 -17.65 10.02 -5.70
C MET A 235 -17.38 11.28 -6.55
N ARG A 236 -16.19 11.87 -6.45
CA ARG A 236 -15.81 13.03 -7.29
C ARG A 236 -15.60 12.64 -8.75
N LEU A 237 -14.96 11.50 -8.98
CA LEU A 237 -14.64 11.00 -10.32
C LEU A 237 -15.85 10.37 -11.03
N GLU A 238 -16.87 9.96 -10.29
CA GLU A 238 -18.08 9.32 -10.81
C GLU A 238 -18.82 10.25 -11.79
N GLN A 239 -18.89 11.54 -11.49
CA GLN A 239 -19.53 12.50 -12.40
C GLN A 239 -18.79 12.61 -13.74
N ASP A 240 -17.46 12.66 -13.70
CA ASP A 240 -16.64 12.71 -14.93
C ASP A 240 -16.77 11.41 -15.72
N TYR A 241 -16.84 10.27 -15.02
CA TYR A 241 -17.06 8.96 -15.61
C TYR A 241 -18.43 8.88 -16.32
N ILE A 242 -19.51 9.31 -15.67
CA ILE A 242 -20.86 9.36 -16.27
C ILE A 242 -20.87 10.30 -17.47
N ASN A 243 -20.30 11.50 -17.34
CA ASN A 243 -20.22 12.48 -18.43
C ASN A 243 -19.46 11.93 -19.64
N ALA A 244 -18.38 11.16 -19.41
CA ALA A 244 -17.62 10.52 -20.48
C ALA A 244 -18.45 9.45 -21.20
N TRP A 245 -19.24 8.66 -20.46
CA TRP A 245 -20.18 7.69 -21.03
C TRP A 245 -21.27 8.34 -21.87
N ASP A 246 -21.91 9.40 -21.37
CA ASP A 246 -22.96 10.10 -22.11
C ASP A 246 -22.44 10.66 -23.44
N LYS A 247 -21.26 11.31 -23.42
CA LYS A 247 -20.59 11.81 -24.63
C LYS A 247 -20.26 10.68 -25.60
N PHE A 248 -19.87 9.52 -25.10
CA PHE A 248 -19.54 8.38 -25.94
C PHE A 248 -20.80 7.81 -26.63
N LEU A 249 -21.93 7.70 -25.91
CA LEU A 249 -23.18 7.11 -26.40
C LEU A 249 -23.95 8.04 -27.37
N VAL A 250 -24.04 9.34 -27.10
CA VAL A 250 -24.79 10.31 -27.95
C VAL A 250 -24.31 10.30 -29.40
N VAL A 251 -23.01 10.11 -29.62
CA VAL A 251 -22.39 10.12 -30.95
C VAL A 251 -22.43 8.74 -31.62
N ASP A 252 -22.80 7.68 -30.90
CA ASP A 252 -23.03 6.35 -31.49
C ASP A 252 -24.46 6.23 -32.01
N SER A 253 -25.43 6.82 -31.31
CA SER A 253 -26.82 6.91 -31.79
C SER A 253 -26.99 7.71 -33.08
N SER A 254 -26.06 8.61 -33.42
CA SER A 254 -26.11 9.39 -34.67
C SER A 254 -25.63 8.63 -35.91
N ARG A 255 -25.13 7.39 -35.75
CA ARG A 255 -24.65 6.56 -36.87
C ARG A 255 -25.74 5.68 -37.48
N PHE A 256 -26.88 5.62 -36.83
CA PHE A 256 -28.02 4.83 -37.26
C PHE A 256 -29.19 5.77 -37.59
N ASP A 257 -29.90 5.48 -38.68
CA ASP A 257 -31.16 6.18 -38.95
C ASP A 257 -32.22 5.82 -37.89
N ALA A 258 -33.38 6.47 -37.95
CA ALA A 258 -34.51 6.17 -37.04
C ALA A 258 -35.01 4.71 -37.10
N PHE A 259 -34.48 3.89 -38.02
CA PHE A 259 -34.80 2.48 -38.22
C PHE A 259 -33.62 1.56 -37.91
N GLY A 260 -32.56 2.06 -37.28
CA GLY A 260 -31.39 1.26 -36.91
C GLY A 260 -30.50 0.88 -38.10
N ARG A 261 -30.66 1.49 -39.28
CA ARG A 261 -29.80 1.22 -40.43
C ARG A 261 -28.55 2.09 -40.37
N PRO A 262 -27.35 1.54 -40.62
CA PRO A 262 -26.12 2.32 -40.74
C PRO A 262 -26.28 3.39 -41.83
N LEU A 263 -26.09 4.65 -41.48
CA LEU A 263 -25.97 5.72 -42.47
C LEU A 263 -24.69 5.46 -43.28
N ALA A 264 -24.77 5.50 -44.62
CA ALA A 264 -23.69 5.09 -45.53
C ALA A 264 -22.32 5.64 -45.11
N GLU A 265 -21.36 4.72 -44.92
CA GLU A 265 -20.04 4.95 -44.34
C GLU A 265 -19.16 5.86 -45.22
N PRO A 266 -18.76 7.05 -44.75
CA PRO A 266 -17.62 7.76 -45.31
C PRO A 266 -16.33 7.02 -44.87
N ASP A 267 -15.39 6.79 -45.79
CA ASP A 267 -14.11 6.12 -45.51
C ASP A 267 -13.27 6.81 -44.38
N ASP A 268 -13.63 8.03 -43.98
CA ASP A 268 -13.04 8.78 -42.86
C ASP A 268 -13.56 8.37 -41.45
N ASN A 269 -14.51 7.43 -41.34
CA ASN A 269 -15.23 7.15 -40.09
C ASN A 269 -14.44 6.31 -39.06
N PHE A 270 -13.47 5.52 -39.50
CA PHE A 270 -12.66 4.68 -38.60
C PHE A 270 -11.73 5.52 -37.72
N GLY A 271 -11.08 6.55 -38.30
CA GLY A 271 -10.21 7.46 -37.55
C GLY A 271 -10.97 8.24 -36.48
N ALA A 272 -12.17 8.73 -36.81
CA ALA A 272 -13.04 9.41 -35.85
C ALA A 272 -13.52 8.48 -34.72
N LEU A 273 -13.82 7.21 -35.03
CA LEU A 273 -14.17 6.22 -34.00
C LEU A 273 -12.99 5.96 -33.06
N GLN A 274 -11.79 5.72 -33.61
CA GLN A 274 -10.60 5.46 -32.80
C GLN A 274 -10.32 6.64 -31.86
N GLN A 275 -10.36 7.87 -32.37
CA GLN A 275 -10.17 9.08 -31.57
C GLN A 275 -11.20 9.19 -30.43
N ARG A 276 -12.46 8.84 -30.70
CA ARG A 276 -13.52 8.82 -29.66
C ARG A 276 -13.27 7.78 -28.60
N VAL A 277 -12.88 6.56 -28.98
CA VAL A 277 -12.53 5.49 -28.05
C VAL A 277 -11.34 5.91 -27.19
N ASP A 278 -10.31 6.52 -27.78
CA ASP A 278 -9.13 7.01 -27.05
C ASP A 278 -9.51 8.09 -26.02
N ILE A 279 -10.37 9.04 -26.41
CA ILE A 279 -10.90 10.07 -25.49
C ILE A 279 -11.68 9.42 -24.35
N PHE A 280 -12.57 8.49 -24.66
CA PHE A 280 -13.37 7.78 -23.66
C PHE A 280 -12.50 6.98 -22.68
N ILE A 281 -11.50 6.23 -23.18
CA ILE A 281 -10.57 5.48 -22.34
C ILE A 281 -9.81 6.44 -21.41
N ARG A 282 -9.29 7.54 -21.96
CA ARG A 282 -8.55 8.55 -21.18
C ARG A 282 -9.41 9.19 -20.11
N ASP A 283 -10.63 9.60 -20.45
CA ASP A 283 -11.51 10.35 -19.55
C ASP A 283 -12.12 9.45 -18.46
N THR A 284 -12.32 8.15 -18.74
CA THR A 284 -12.78 7.17 -17.73
C THR A 284 -11.65 6.54 -16.91
N TYR A 285 -10.40 6.67 -17.34
CA TYR A 285 -9.24 6.04 -16.69
C TYR A 285 -9.10 6.39 -15.20
N PRO A 286 -9.23 7.65 -14.76
CA PRO A 286 -9.09 7.99 -13.34
C PRO A 286 -10.05 7.20 -12.44
N TYR A 287 -11.34 7.12 -12.79
CA TYR A 287 -12.32 6.35 -12.03
C TYR A 287 -11.99 4.86 -12.05
N ARG A 288 -11.81 4.29 -13.26
CA ARG A 288 -11.54 2.85 -13.46
C ARG A 288 -10.26 2.39 -12.77
N SER A 289 -9.25 3.26 -12.70
CA SER A 289 -7.99 2.94 -12.03
C SER A 289 -8.12 2.92 -10.51
N LYS A 290 -9.05 3.66 -9.91
CA LYS A 290 -9.22 3.76 -8.45
C LYS A 290 -10.25 2.80 -7.87
N GLU A 291 -11.23 2.39 -8.66
CA GLU A 291 -12.28 1.47 -8.21
C GLU A 291 -11.73 0.14 -7.65
N PRO A 292 -10.73 -0.53 -8.26
CA PRO A 292 -10.15 -1.75 -7.70
C PRO A 292 -9.48 -1.52 -6.33
N PHE A 293 -8.83 -0.38 -6.11
CA PHE A 293 -8.22 -0.04 -4.81
C PHE A 293 -9.29 0.09 -3.73
N PHE A 294 -10.41 0.73 -4.03
CA PHE A 294 -11.52 0.87 -3.08
C PHE A 294 -12.14 -0.49 -2.71
N ARG A 295 -12.38 -1.35 -3.71
CA ARG A 295 -12.89 -2.71 -3.47
C ARG A 295 -11.91 -3.54 -2.63
N HIS A 296 -10.62 -3.46 -2.96
CA HIS A 296 -9.55 -4.11 -2.22
C HIS A 296 -9.52 -3.64 -0.75
N GLN A 297 -9.66 -2.34 -0.49
CA GLN A 297 -9.67 -1.81 0.87
C GLN A 297 -10.82 -2.32 1.74
N ARG A 298 -11.98 -2.60 1.13
CA ARG A 298 -13.10 -3.22 1.83
C ARG A 298 -12.81 -4.66 2.26
N VAL A 299 -12.03 -5.41 1.47
CA VAL A 299 -11.60 -6.76 1.85
C VAL A 299 -10.55 -6.68 2.97
N LEU A 300 -9.59 -5.78 2.83
CA LEU A 300 -8.51 -5.62 3.80
C LEU A 300 -9.02 -5.21 5.19
N THR A 301 -9.88 -4.19 5.26
CA THR A 301 -10.48 -3.75 6.54
C THR A 301 -11.30 -4.82 7.25
N ARG A 302 -11.92 -5.75 6.50
CA ARG A 302 -12.60 -6.92 7.10
C ARG A 302 -11.60 -7.94 7.61
N TRP A 303 -10.57 -8.22 6.81
CA TRP A 303 -9.53 -9.17 7.18
C TRP A 303 -8.83 -8.75 8.48
N ILE A 304 -8.46 -7.48 8.65
CA ILE A 304 -7.75 -6.97 9.85
C ILE A 304 -8.51 -7.23 11.17
N LEU A 305 -9.84 -7.31 11.14
CA LEU A 305 -10.65 -7.58 12.34
C LEU A 305 -10.39 -8.98 12.93
N GLU A 306 -10.03 -9.96 12.08
CA GLU A 306 -9.72 -11.32 12.51
C GLU A 306 -8.39 -11.36 13.31
N PRO A 307 -7.23 -10.94 12.78
CA PRO A 307 -5.99 -10.83 13.54
C PRO A 307 -6.13 -9.98 14.80
N LEU A 308 -6.89 -8.88 14.74
CA LEU A 308 -7.08 -8.01 15.90
C LEU A 308 -7.74 -8.74 17.07
N SER A 309 -8.68 -9.63 16.79
CA SER A 309 -9.35 -10.46 17.80
C SER A 309 -8.39 -11.50 18.40
N VAL A 310 -7.51 -12.07 17.56
CA VAL A 310 -6.47 -13.03 18.02
C VAL A 310 -5.44 -12.32 18.91
N ILE A 311 -4.94 -11.15 18.51
CA ILE A 311 -4.00 -10.34 19.30
C ILE A 311 -4.59 -9.98 20.66
N GLU A 312 -5.87 -9.63 20.71
CA GLU A 312 -6.55 -9.33 21.97
C GLU A 312 -6.59 -10.56 22.91
N ALA A 313 -6.87 -11.76 22.36
CA ALA A 313 -6.87 -12.98 23.16
C ALA A 313 -5.46 -13.31 23.68
N GLU A 314 -4.43 -13.18 22.84
CA GLU A 314 -3.03 -13.39 23.22
C GLU A 314 -2.58 -12.42 24.33
N THR A 315 -2.93 -11.14 24.22
CA THR A 315 -2.58 -10.11 25.22
C THR A 315 -3.28 -10.37 26.56
N LYS A 316 -4.56 -10.75 26.55
CA LYS A 316 -5.29 -11.16 27.77
C LYS A 316 -4.65 -12.39 28.41
N GLN A 317 -4.28 -13.42 27.63
CA GLN A 317 -3.64 -14.62 28.16
C GLN A 317 -2.27 -14.34 28.81
N ARG A 318 -1.48 -13.41 28.24
CA ARG A 318 -0.19 -13.00 28.83
C ARG A 318 -0.36 -12.27 30.16
N SER A 319 -1.42 -11.46 30.31
CA SER A 319 -1.69 -10.76 31.57
C SER A 319 -2.04 -11.72 32.71
N THR A 320 -2.88 -12.73 32.46
CA THR A 320 -3.29 -13.70 33.48
C THR A 320 -2.15 -14.63 33.90
N ALA A 321 -1.27 -15.01 32.97
CA ALA A 321 -0.10 -15.83 33.28
C ALA A 321 0.91 -15.08 34.18
N LYS A 322 1.04 -13.76 34.01
CA LYS A 322 1.97 -12.94 34.81
C LYS A 322 1.50 -12.79 36.26
N ASP A 323 0.19 -12.75 36.49
CA ASP A 323 -0.37 -12.61 37.84
C ASP A 323 -0.35 -13.93 38.64
N CYS A 324 -0.45 -15.09 37.99
CA CYS A 324 -0.35 -16.39 38.68
C CYS A 324 1.07 -16.69 39.22
N GLY A 325 2.11 -16.07 38.67
CA GLY A 325 3.50 -16.28 39.07
C GLY A 325 3.92 -15.60 40.38
N GLN A 326 3.08 -14.75 40.99
CA GLN A 326 3.38 -14.10 42.27
C GLN A 326 2.70 -14.74 43.48
N THR A 327 2.25 -15.99 43.37
CA THR A 327 1.88 -16.79 44.54
C THR A 327 3.13 -17.07 45.37
N LYS A 328 3.30 -16.24 46.41
CA LYS A 328 4.29 -16.32 47.48
C LYS A 328 4.65 -17.78 47.75
N PHE A 329 5.88 -18.18 47.40
CA PHE A 329 6.48 -19.39 47.93
C PHE A 329 6.29 -19.38 49.45
N PRO A 330 5.63 -20.39 50.05
CA PRO A 330 5.56 -20.47 51.49
C PRO A 330 6.99 -20.62 51.98
N SER A 331 7.45 -19.67 52.80
CA SER A 331 8.78 -19.68 53.40
C SER A 331 9.03 -21.04 54.04
N SER A 332 9.89 -21.84 53.44
CA SER A 332 10.32 -23.12 53.96
C SER A 332 11.02 -22.87 55.29
N LYS A 333 10.39 -23.39 56.34
CA LYS A 333 10.89 -23.41 57.72
C LYS A 333 12.29 -24.00 57.77
N LYS A 334 13.22 -23.19 58.27
CA LYS A 334 14.47 -23.55 58.95
C LYS A 334 14.35 -24.93 59.64
N ARG A 335 15.05 -25.94 59.13
CA ARG A 335 15.34 -27.18 59.87
C ARG A 335 16.79 -27.09 60.36
N LYS A 336 16.96 -26.95 61.68
CA LYS A 336 18.23 -27.17 62.40
C LYS A 336 18.61 -28.64 62.24
N GLN A 337 19.84 -28.92 61.84
CA GLN A 337 20.49 -30.20 62.12
C GLN A 337 21.98 -29.92 62.39
N ALA A 338 22.46 -30.52 63.47
CA ALA A 338 23.73 -30.28 64.13
C ALA A 338 24.88 -31.09 63.50
N GLU A 339 26.08 -30.51 63.65
CA GLU A 339 27.41 -31.09 63.92
C GLU A 339 27.66 -32.56 63.56
N ASP A 340 28.65 -32.81 62.68
CA ASP A 340 29.85 -33.58 63.06
C ASP A 340 31.01 -33.39 62.05
N ASP A 341 32.21 -33.72 62.52
CA ASP A 341 33.56 -33.22 62.20
C ASP A 341 34.28 -33.61 60.88
N GLU A 342 35.30 -32.78 60.60
CA GLU A 342 36.63 -32.99 59.96
C GLU A 342 36.78 -33.58 58.53
N ALA A 343 37.39 -32.78 57.63
CA ALA A 343 38.83 -32.84 57.31
C ALA A 343 39.15 -32.22 55.92
N ASP A 344 40.11 -31.29 55.97
CA ASP A 344 41.23 -31.02 55.04
C ASP A 344 41.09 -30.51 53.59
N ASP A 345 42.00 -29.54 53.38
CA ASP A 345 42.81 -29.19 52.22
C ASP A 345 42.34 -28.17 51.16
N GLU A 346 43.14 -27.08 51.11
CA GLU A 346 43.82 -26.49 49.92
C GLU A 346 42.89 -26.03 48.77
N GLU A 347 42.94 -24.86 48.15
CA GLU A 347 44.00 -23.90 47.85
C GLU A 347 43.31 -22.77 47.03
N SER A 348 43.97 -21.61 46.91
CA SER A 348 43.68 -20.53 45.93
C SER A 348 42.39 -19.72 46.10
N GLY A 349 42.39 -18.39 46.23
CA GLY A 349 43.40 -17.43 45.82
C GLY A 349 42.75 -16.35 44.92
N ARG A 350 42.97 -15.08 45.30
CA ARG A 350 42.81 -13.84 44.51
C ARG A 350 41.46 -13.12 44.56
N SER A 351 41.33 -12.28 45.60
CA SER A 351 40.60 -11.02 45.56
C SER A 351 41.44 -9.93 44.87
N LEU A 352 40.90 -9.27 43.85
CA LEU A 352 41.47 -8.06 43.25
C LEU A 352 40.80 -6.81 43.84
N LYS A 353 41.59 -6.04 44.59
CA LYS A 353 41.29 -4.67 45.02
C LYS A 353 41.89 -3.67 44.03
N ARG A 354 41.13 -2.59 43.78
CA ARG A 354 41.52 -1.20 43.49
C ARG A 354 42.62 -0.92 42.46
N LEU A 355 42.29 -0.10 41.47
CA LEU A 355 43.11 1.08 41.19
C LEU A 355 42.25 2.27 40.75
N LYS A 356 42.35 3.34 41.55
CA LYS A 356 41.87 4.70 41.31
C LYS A 356 43.13 5.50 41.00
N GLN A 357 43.16 6.25 39.90
CA GLN A 357 44.25 7.18 39.65
C GLN A 357 43.69 8.50 39.11
N ASP A 358 43.78 9.51 39.98
CA ASP A 358 43.64 10.94 39.69
C ASP A 358 44.96 11.49 39.13
N GLY A 359 44.90 12.63 38.43
CA GLY A 359 46.04 13.49 38.08
C GLY A 359 45.97 13.95 36.62
N ALA A 360 45.39 15.11 36.27
CA ALA A 360 45.80 16.50 36.56
C ALA A 360 47.06 16.95 35.79
N SER A 361 47.02 18.23 35.39
CA SER A 361 48.09 19.07 34.83
C SER A 361 48.32 18.95 33.31
N ASP A 362 48.50 20.02 32.53
CA ASP A 362 48.24 21.45 32.68
C ASP A 362 48.56 22.10 31.32
N GLN A 363 47.89 23.23 31.08
CA GLN A 363 48.46 24.45 30.46
C GLN A 363 48.82 24.55 28.96
N ASN A 364 48.31 25.67 28.43
CA ASN A 364 48.91 26.62 27.49
C ASN A 364 49.01 26.22 26.01
N ALA A 365 48.92 27.12 25.04
CA ALA A 365 48.45 28.50 24.93
C ALA A 365 48.51 28.82 23.42
N ALA A 366 47.64 29.73 22.98
CA ALA A 366 47.87 30.69 21.90
C ALA A 366 48.32 30.21 20.50
N GLN A 367 47.53 30.50 19.47
CA GLN A 367 47.83 31.51 18.44
C GLN A 367 46.95 31.30 17.18
N GLN A 368 46.05 32.26 16.96
CA GLN A 368 45.65 32.74 15.63
C GLN A 368 46.90 33.37 14.96
N PRO A 369 47.05 33.43 13.61
CA PRO A 369 46.12 34.19 12.75
C PRO A 369 45.95 33.78 11.27
N ALA A 370 44.81 34.23 10.73
CA ALA A 370 44.56 34.91 9.44
C ALA A 370 45.31 34.59 8.12
N ARG A 371 44.52 34.79 7.04
CA ARG A 371 44.83 34.93 5.59
C ARG A 371 44.71 33.60 4.81
N GLY A 372 44.05 33.53 3.66
CA GLY A 372 43.46 34.57 2.84
C GLY A 372 42.65 34.00 1.66
N ARG A 373 41.87 34.92 1.09
CA ARG A 373 41.15 34.86 -0.18
C ARG A 373 42.12 34.55 -1.35
N PRO A 374 41.65 33.91 -2.44
CA PRO A 374 41.38 34.72 -3.62
C PRO A 374 40.10 34.33 -4.40
N LYS A 375 39.62 35.32 -5.14
CA LYS A 375 38.58 35.27 -6.17
C LYS A 375 39.18 34.81 -7.50
N ASN A 376 38.36 34.21 -8.38
CA ASN A 376 38.15 34.58 -9.81
C ASN A 376 37.16 33.58 -10.43
N LEU A 377 35.94 33.98 -10.84
CA LEU A 377 35.52 34.55 -12.13
C LEU A 377 35.79 33.67 -13.37
N THR A 378 34.72 33.12 -13.95
CA THR A 378 34.28 33.22 -15.39
C THR A 378 33.04 32.34 -15.59
N LYS A 379 31.86 32.93 -15.79
CA LYS A 379 31.18 33.29 -17.06
C LYS A 379 30.57 32.11 -17.85
N THR A 380 29.23 32.21 -17.95
CA THR A 380 28.33 31.92 -19.10
C THR A 380 28.12 30.48 -19.56
N LYS A 381 26.87 30.01 -19.46
CA LYS A 381 25.97 29.90 -20.62
C LYS A 381 24.51 29.65 -20.19
N THR A 382 23.65 30.53 -20.67
CA THR A 382 22.19 30.48 -20.62
C THR A 382 21.67 29.32 -21.47
N SER A 383 20.88 28.41 -20.89
CA SER A 383 19.98 27.54 -21.65
C SER A 383 18.56 27.69 -21.11
N LYS A 384 17.73 28.29 -21.96
CA LYS A 384 16.33 28.62 -21.75
C LYS A 384 15.54 27.36 -22.11
N LYS A 385 15.13 26.56 -21.13
CA LYS A 385 14.16 25.47 -21.32
C LYS A 385 12.88 25.84 -20.59
N GLY A 386 11.84 26.13 -21.37
CA GLY A 386 10.51 26.48 -20.89
C GLY A 386 9.95 25.35 -20.04
N ARG A 387 9.71 25.66 -18.77
CA ARG A 387 9.03 24.78 -17.82
C ARG A 387 7.59 25.26 -17.73
N THR A 388 6.69 24.57 -18.42
CA THR A 388 5.25 24.74 -18.30
C THR A 388 4.87 24.41 -16.85
N LYS A 389 4.60 25.44 -16.04
CA LYS A 389 4.03 25.29 -14.70
C LYS A 389 2.56 24.94 -14.86
N ILE A 390 2.22 23.65 -14.74
CA ILE A 390 0.87 23.25 -14.37
C ILE A 390 0.78 23.51 -12.86
N SER A 391 0.12 24.62 -12.51
CA SER A 391 -0.24 24.95 -11.14
C SER A 391 -1.38 24.02 -10.72
N SER A 392 -1.08 23.02 -9.90
CA SER A 392 -2.09 22.26 -9.14
C SER A 392 -1.92 22.59 -7.66
N ALA A 393 -2.20 23.84 -7.30
CA ALA A 393 -2.41 24.23 -5.91
C ALA A 393 -3.86 23.88 -5.55
N TRP A 394 -4.06 22.82 -4.77
CA TRP A 394 -5.35 22.45 -4.20
C TRP A 394 -5.53 23.17 -2.85
N PRO A 395 -6.60 23.94 -2.61
CA PRO A 395 -6.91 24.49 -1.30
C PRO A 395 -7.70 23.44 -0.49
N THR A 396 -7.11 22.92 0.59
CA THR A 396 -7.68 21.82 1.42
C THR A 396 -8.31 22.29 2.73
N SER A 397 -9.02 23.41 2.75
CA SER A 397 -9.50 23.92 4.05
C SER A 397 -10.82 24.67 3.99
N GLN A 398 -11.92 24.04 3.53
CA GLN A 398 -13.31 24.48 3.85
C GLN A 398 -14.41 23.38 3.83
N LEU A 399 -14.11 22.08 3.69
CA LEU A 399 -15.15 21.07 3.37
C LEU A 399 -15.58 20.10 4.49
N THR A 400 -15.27 20.38 5.76
CA THR A 400 -15.65 19.50 6.87
C THR A 400 -16.98 19.84 7.57
N GLU A 401 -17.67 20.93 7.19
CA GLU A 401 -18.90 21.34 7.90
C GLU A 401 -20.21 21.09 7.13
N LYS A 402 -20.19 20.89 5.80
CA LYS A 402 -21.44 20.84 5.01
C LYS A 402 -22.11 19.46 4.86
N TYR A 403 -21.50 18.37 5.31
CA TYR A 403 -22.02 17.02 4.96
C TYR A 403 -22.24 16.09 6.16
N LYS A 404 -22.48 16.68 7.34
CA LYS A 404 -22.82 15.94 8.58
C LYS A 404 -24.33 15.66 8.74
N LEU A 405 -25.17 16.04 7.78
CA LEU A 405 -26.62 15.82 7.78
C LEU A 405 -27.01 15.14 6.46
N GLY A 406 -26.96 13.81 6.41
CA GLY A 406 -27.37 13.08 5.20
C GLY A 406 -27.00 11.60 5.14
N LEU A 407 -26.68 10.94 6.26
CA LEU A 407 -26.49 9.49 6.31
C LEU A 407 -27.65 8.85 7.08
N SER A 408 -28.82 8.86 6.47
CA SER A 408 -29.90 7.92 6.75
C SER A 408 -30.73 7.76 5.48
N GLU A 409 -30.21 6.99 4.53
CA GLU A 409 -31.00 6.11 3.66
C GLU A 409 -30.02 5.29 2.81
N LYS A 410 -30.11 3.97 2.92
CA LYS A 410 -29.35 3.03 2.09
C LYS A 410 -30.00 3.01 0.70
N PRO A 411 -29.28 3.26 -0.41
CA PRO A 411 -29.80 2.87 -1.70
C PRO A 411 -29.70 1.34 -1.83
N VAL A 412 -30.85 0.69 -1.84
CA VAL A 412 -31.00 -0.69 -2.31
C VAL A 412 -30.84 -0.65 -3.83
N PHE A 413 -29.72 -1.16 -4.34
CA PHE A 413 -29.54 -1.39 -5.77
C PHE A 413 -30.34 -2.62 -6.18
N GLU A 414 -31.58 -2.42 -6.62
CA GLU A 414 -32.39 -3.45 -7.27
C GLU A 414 -32.25 -3.29 -8.79
N THR A 415 -31.41 -4.13 -9.40
CA THR A 415 -31.25 -4.21 -10.85
C THR A 415 -32.48 -4.87 -11.46
N LYS A 416 -33.46 -4.07 -11.89
CA LYS A 416 -34.53 -4.54 -12.77
C LYS A 416 -34.01 -4.67 -14.20
N ILE A 417 -33.66 -5.89 -14.58
CA ILE A 417 -33.58 -6.30 -15.99
C ILE A 417 -35.02 -6.51 -16.46
N VAL A 418 -35.53 -5.61 -17.28
CA VAL A 418 -36.79 -5.80 -18.00
C VAL A 418 -36.48 -6.63 -19.25
N ARG A 419 -37.22 -7.74 -19.40
CA ARG A 419 -37.18 -8.66 -20.55
C ARG A 419 -37.87 -8.05 -21.76
#